data_AF-A0A1I6FFV2-F1
#
_entry.id   AF-A0A1I6FFV2-F1
#
_cell.length_a   1.000
_cell.length_b   1.000
_cell.length_c   1.000
_cell.angle_alpha   90.00
_cell.angle_beta   90.00
_cell.angle_gamma   90.00
#
_symmetry.space_group_name_H-M   'P 1'
#
loop_
_entity.id
_entity.type
_entity.pdbx_description
1 polymer ?
#
loop_
_entity_poly.entity_id
_entity_poly.type
_entity_poly.pdbx_seq_one_letter_code
_entity_poly.pdbx_strand_id
1 'polypeptide(L)' 'MSQPYVVRYVGGPLDGRVDSLPSTPEDPKQTVTYVHLHGGPKIVHVYDLEYAVEYGCEYRLRAGEGDEA' A
#
# COMPACT_ATOMS: atom_id res chain seq x y z
N MET A 1 23.20 8.29 10.27
CA MET A 1 22.21 8.81 9.31
C MET A 1 21.17 7.72 9.14
N SER A 2 19.91 7.99 9.45
CA SER A 2 18.83 7.02 9.23
C SER A 2 18.52 6.99 7.73
N GLN A 3 18.38 5.81 7.15
CA GLN A 3 17.92 5.69 5.77
C GLN A 3 16.41 5.95 5.73
N PRO A 4 15.90 6.71 4.75
CA PRO A 4 14.47 6.91 4.60
C PRO A 4 13.80 5.57 4.32
N TYR A 5 12.68 5.32 5.00
CA TYR A 5 11.87 4.13 4.76
C TYR A 5 10.92 4.42 3.61
N VAL A 6 11.16 3.76 2.49
CA VAL A 6 10.40 3.95 1.25
C VAL A 6 9.54 2.72 1.02
N VAL A 7 8.27 2.95 0.70
CA VAL A 7 7.30 1.90 0.39
C VAL A 7 6.54 2.27 -0.89
N ARG A 8 6.39 1.31 -1.79
CA ARG A 8 5.62 1.49 -3.03
C ARG A 8 4.33 0.70 -3.00
N TYR A 9 3.31 1.19 -3.68
CA TYR A 9 2.03 0.49 -3.82
C TYR A 9 1.98 -0.25 -5.16
N VAL A 10 1.45 -1.48 -5.14
CA VAL A 10 1.35 -2.36 -6.30
C VAL A 10 -0.08 -2.86 -6.44
N GLY A 11 -0.70 -2.60 -7.58
CA GLY A 11 -2.09 -2.91 -7.91
C GLY A 11 -3.09 -1.84 -7.49
N GLY A 12 -4.30 -1.89 -8.06
CA GLY A 12 -5.42 -1.03 -7.67
C GLY A 12 -5.20 0.46 -7.95
N PRO A 13 -5.97 1.36 -7.32
CA PRO A 13 -5.92 2.80 -7.59
C PRO A 13 -4.66 3.50 -7.09
N LEU A 14 -3.86 2.87 -6.23
CA LEU A 14 -2.60 3.43 -5.74
C LEU A 14 -1.37 2.90 -6.48
N ASP A 15 -1.53 2.06 -7.51
CA ASP A 15 -0.41 1.48 -8.24
C ASP A 15 0.62 2.54 -8.67
N GLY A 16 1.90 2.29 -8.37
CA GLY A 16 3.01 3.19 -8.67
C GLY A 16 3.19 4.36 -7.70
N ARG A 17 2.27 4.57 -6.75
CA ARG A 17 2.48 5.53 -5.65
C ARG A 17 3.67 5.09 -4.79
N VAL A 18 4.46 6.06 -4.34
CA VAL A 18 5.56 5.85 -3.38
C VAL A 18 5.34 6.76 -2.18
N ASP A 19 5.37 6.18 -0.98
CA ASP A 19 5.41 6.91 0.29
C ASP A 19 6.79 6.77 0.92
N SER A 20 7.23 7.80 1.66
CA SER A 20 8.52 7.80 2.35
C SER A 20 8.39 8.35 3.77
N LEU A 21 9.01 7.68 4.73
CA LEU A 21 9.21 8.16 6.10
C LEU A 21 10.69 8.53 6.31
N PRO A 22 11.00 9.49 7.20
CA PRO A 22 12.37 9.92 7.45
C PRO A 22 13.27 8.82 8.04
N SER A 23 12.67 7.76 8.62
CA SER A 23 13.34 6.59 9.20
C SER A 23 12.42 5.37 9.13
N THR A 24 12.99 4.17 9.21
CA THR A 24 12.23 2.92 9.42
C THR A 24 11.41 3.00 10.71
N PRO A 25 10.08 2.83 10.64
CA PRO A 25 9.25 2.80 11.84
C PRO A 25 9.56 1.54 12.67
N GLU A 26 9.42 1.63 13.98
CA GLU A 26 9.56 0.48 14.89
C GLU A 26 8.53 -0.62 14.61
N ASP A 27 7.32 -0.23 14.23
CA ASP A 27 6.22 -1.12 13.85
C ASP A 27 5.65 -0.66 12.49
N PRO A 28 6.09 -1.27 11.38
CA PRO A 28 5.52 -0.96 10.07
C PRO A 28 4.09 -1.51 9.99
N LYS A 29 3.19 -0.69 9.45
CA LYS A 29 1.79 -1.10 9.27
C LYS A 29 1.74 -2.29 8.32
N GLN A 30 1.19 -3.41 8.79
CA GLN A 30 1.08 -4.61 7.97
C GLN A 30 -0.01 -4.48 6.90
N THR A 31 -0.98 -3.59 7.12
CA THR A 31 -2.09 -3.39 6.19
C THR A 31 -2.43 -1.90 6.09
N VAL A 32 -2.72 -1.43 4.88
CA VAL A 32 -3.20 -0.08 4.57
C VAL A 32 -4.54 -0.17 3.85
N THR A 33 -5.49 0.65 4.28
CA THR A 33 -6.80 0.77 3.63
C THR A 33 -6.85 2.10 2.87
N TYR A 34 -7.08 2.02 1.56
CA TYR A 34 -7.42 3.16 0.73
C TYR A 34 -8.93 3.20 0.51
N VAL A 35 -9.56 4.31 0.89
CA VAL A 35 -11.00 4.51 0.72
C VAL A 35 -11.23 5.54 -0.36
N HIS A 36 -12.04 5.17 -1.33
CA HIS A 36 -12.40 6.03 -2.44
C HIS A 36 -13.88 6.41 -2.39
N LEU A 37 -14.18 7.71 -2.31
CA LEU A 37 -15.54 8.26 -2.25
C LEU A 37 -15.79 9.17 -3.46
N HIS A 38 -16.50 8.65 -4.47
CA HIS A 38 -16.88 9.39 -5.69
C HIS A 38 -18.37 9.78 -5.72
N GLY A 39 -18.98 10.05 -4.56
CA GLY A 39 -20.42 10.34 -4.49
C GLY A 39 -21.33 9.13 -4.78
N GLY A 40 -20.75 7.93 -4.99
CA GLY A 40 -21.41 6.63 -5.06
C GLY A 40 -21.09 5.75 -3.84
N PRO A 41 -21.34 4.43 -3.90
CA PRO A 41 -20.99 3.52 -2.82
C PRO A 41 -19.49 3.60 -2.49
N LYS A 42 -19.17 3.46 -1.21
CA LYS A 42 -17.80 3.50 -0.70
C LYS A 42 -17.01 2.32 -1.27
N ILE A 43 -15.92 2.60 -1.98
CA ILE A 43 -14.99 1.59 -2.47
C ILE A 43 -13.80 1.53 -1.51
N VAL A 44 -13.41 0.31 -1.13
CA VAL A 44 -12.32 0.06 -0.19
C VAL A 44 -11.30 -0.85 -0.85
N HIS A 45 -10.05 -0.41 -0.89
CA HIS A 45 -8.92 -1.22 -1.32
C HIS A 45 -8.01 -1.48 -0.15
N VAL A 46 -7.74 -2.75 0.13
CA VAL A 46 -6.85 -3.19 1.20
C VAL A 46 -5.52 -3.61 0.57
N TYR A 47 -4.43 -3.09 1.10
CA TYR A 47 -3.08 -3.44 0.69
C TYR A 47 -2.34 -4.07 1.86
N ASP A 48 -1.62 -5.15 1.60
CA ASP A 48 -0.77 -5.82 2.58
C ASP A 48 0.70 -5.50 2.33
N LEU A 49 1.44 -5.35 3.43
CA LEU A 49 2.87 -5.14 3.38
C LEU A 49 3.57 -6.45 2.99
N GLU A 50 4.32 -6.41 1.91
CA GLU A 50 5.17 -7.48 1.42
C GLU A 50 6.60 -6.95 1.21
N TYR A 51 7.59 -7.83 1.38
CA TYR A 51 8.98 -7.49 1.14
C TYR A 51 9.47 -8.15 -0.15
N ALA A 52 9.79 -7.34 -1.14
CA ALA A 52 10.38 -7.78 -2.41
C ALA A 52 11.90 -7.61 -2.38
N VAL A 53 12.63 -8.62 -2.83
CA VAL A 53 14.11 -8.62 -2.83
C VAL A 53 14.68 -7.47 -3.67
N GLU A 54 14.03 -7.13 -4.79
CA GLU A 54 14.52 -6.10 -5.73
C GLU A 54 14.10 -4.68 -5.33
N TYR A 55 12.95 -4.53 -4.68
CA TYR A 55 12.29 -3.22 -4.46
C TYR A 55 12.12 -2.84 -2.99
N GLY A 56 12.40 -3.76 -2.06
CA GLY A 56 12.21 -3.55 -0.64
C GLY A 56 10.74 -3.64 -0.24
N CYS A 57 10.26 -2.68 0.54
CA CYS A 57 8.89 -2.70 1.08
C CYS A 57 7.85 -2.33 0.02
N GLU A 58 6.83 -3.16 -0.13
CA GLU A 58 5.72 -2.96 -1.04
C GLU A 58 4.39 -3.13 -0.31
N TYR A 59 3.42 -2.25 -0.55
CA TYR A 59 2.02 -2.48 -0.22
C TYR A 59 1.34 -3.06 -1.46
N ARG A 60 1.03 -4.36 -1.43
CA ARG A 60 0.42 -5.06 -2.56
C ARG A 60 -1.08 -5.19 -2.33
N LEU A 61 -1.87 -4.89 -3.36
CA LEU A 61 -3.33 -4.98 -3.29
C LEU A 61 -3.73 -6.42 -2.94
N ARG A 62 -4.53 -6.58 -1.89
CA ARG A 62 -5.08 -7.87 -1.49
C ARG A 62 -6.04 -8.37 -2.57
N ALA A 63 -5.70 -9.49 -3.20
CA ALA A 63 -6.59 -10.18 -4.12
C ALA A 63 -7.80 -10.72 -3.35
N GLY A 64 -9.00 -10.20 -3.64
CA GLY A 64 -10.25 -10.61 -3.00
C GLY A 64 -11.26 -9.51 -2.74
N GLU A 65 -10.90 -8.23 -2.87
CA GLU A 65 -11.79 -7.09 -2.53
C GLU A 65 -12.14 -6.21 -3.74
N GLY A 66 -11.90 -6.67 -4.98
CA GLY A 66 -12.16 -5.86 -6.18
C GLY A 66 -12.34 -6.61 -7.49
N ASP A 67 -12.42 -7.94 -7.47
CA ASP A 67 -12.65 -8.77 -8.66
C ASP A 67 -13.98 -9.53 -8.51
N GLU A 68 -15.06 -8.78 -8.41
CA GLU A 68 -16.41 -9.24 -8.75
C GLU A 68 -17.03 -8.16 -9.64
N ALA A 69 -16.83 -8.28 -10.95
CA ALA A 69 -17.58 -7.57 -11.99
C ALA A 69 -17.64 -8.40 -13.26
#